data_AF-A0A370FFJ9-F1
#
_entry.id   AF-A0A370FFJ9-F1
#
_cell.length_a   1.000
_cell.length_b   1.000
_cell.length_c   1.000
_cell.angle_alpha   90.00
_cell.angle_beta   90.00
_cell.angle_gamma   90.00
#
_symmetry.space_group_name_H-M   'P 1'
#
loop_
_entity.id
_entity.type
_entity.pdbx_description
1 polymer ?
#
loop_
_entity_poly.entity_id
_entity_poly.type
_entity_poly.pdbx_seq_one_letter_code
_entity_poly.pdbx_strand_id
1 'polypeptide(L)'
;MSGECIPLRRRVLDALAAAGTWVARADLDGFTHCASALDDTLADLVIDGTAEYRQHAGYRLVGDALARDALRRLHANPQDHRVVLGADEGAKGMRLAFAQRVPTVGLVHWVMHLPPIDDADAALARSLGVMQIFQDSKAPPEASA
;
A
#
# COMPACT_ATOMS: atom_id res chain seq x y z
N MET A 1 -17.93 -12.54 -23.88
CA MET A 1 -16.93 -11.92 -22.98
C MET A 1 -17.55 -10.66 -22.43
N SER A 2 -18.07 -10.71 -21.21
CA SER A 2 -18.60 -9.53 -20.53
C SER A 2 -17.40 -8.65 -20.19
N GLY A 3 -17.15 -7.61 -21.00
CA GLY A 3 -16.11 -6.63 -20.70
C GLY A 3 -16.50 -5.93 -19.41
N GLU A 4 -15.86 -6.26 -18.31
CA GLU A 4 -16.11 -5.62 -17.03
C GLU A 4 -15.73 -4.14 -17.17
N CYS A 5 -16.72 -3.26 -17.07
CA CYS A 5 -16.49 -1.81 -17.17
C CYS A 5 -15.79 -1.37 -15.89
N ILE A 6 -14.47 -1.23 -15.93
CA ILE A 6 -13.68 -0.77 -14.78
C ILE A 6 -13.98 0.73 -14.55
N PRO A 7 -14.45 1.12 -13.35
CA PRO A 7 -14.77 2.51 -13.05
C PRO A 7 -13.58 3.45 -13.29
N LEU A 8 -13.86 4.66 -13.80
CA LEU A 8 -12.81 5.67 -14.07
C LEU A 8 -11.95 5.94 -12.84
N ARG A 9 -12.57 6.12 -11.67
CA ARG A 9 -11.89 6.29 -10.37
C ARG A 9 -10.85 5.20 -10.11
N ARG A 10 -11.18 3.93 -10.38
CA ARG A 10 -10.26 2.81 -10.18
C ARG A 10 -9.09 2.86 -11.15
N ARG A 11 -9.34 3.15 -12.44
CA ARG A 11 -8.28 3.27 -13.45
C ARG A 11 -7.31 4.40 -13.14
N VAL A 12 -7.81 5.54 -12.67
CA VAL A 12 -6.97 6.68 -12.24
C VAL A 12 -6.15 6.31 -11.00
N LEU A 13 -6.75 5.67 -10.00
CA LEU A 13 -6.03 5.20 -8.80
C LEU A 13 -4.91 4.21 -9.15
N ASP A 14 -5.20 3.23 -10.01
CA ASP A 14 -4.22 2.26 -10.47
C ASP A 14 -3.06 2.96 -11.21
N ALA A 15 -3.36 3.96 -12.03
CA ALA A 15 -2.34 4.76 -12.72
C ALA A 15 -1.44 5.55 -11.74
N LEU A 16 -2.03 6.22 -10.75
CA LEU A 16 -1.28 6.95 -9.73
C LEU A 16 -0.44 6.00 -8.85
N ALA A 17 -0.98 4.82 -8.52
CA ALA A 17 -0.28 3.79 -7.76
C ALA A 17 0.91 3.21 -8.55
N ALA A 18 0.72 2.94 -9.85
CA ALA A 18 1.76 2.45 -10.73
C ALA A 18 2.90 3.48 -10.91
N ALA A 19 2.56 4.76 -11.03
CA ALA A 19 3.54 5.82 -11.13
C ALA A 19 4.38 5.97 -9.84
N GLY A 20 3.73 5.90 -8.67
CA GLY A 20 4.38 6.08 -7.36
C GLY A 20 4.94 7.49 -7.12
N THR A 21 4.72 8.42 -8.05
CA THR A 21 5.20 9.80 -8.05
C THR A 21 4.14 10.73 -8.64
N TRP A 22 4.47 12.01 -8.82
CA TRP A 22 3.62 13.01 -9.46
C TRP A 22 3.32 12.64 -10.92
N VAL A 23 2.05 12.75 -11.29
CA VAL A 23 1.53 12.48 -12.64
C VAL A 23 0.84 13.74 -13.14
N ALA A 24 1.22 14.22 -14.33
CA ALA A 24 0.60 15.41 -14.90
C ALA A 24 -0.84 15.11 -15.31
N ARG A 25 -1.70 16.13 -15.29
CA ARG A 25 -3.11 15.97 -15.70
C ARG A 25 -3.24 15.43 -17.13
N ALA A 26 -2.38 15.87 -18.05
CA ALA A 26 -2.38 15.45 -19.45
C ALA A 26 -2.02 13.95 -19.63
N ASP A 27 -1.19 13.39 -18.75
CA ASP A 27 -0.82 11.97 -18.80
C ASP A 27 -2.02 11.04 -18.48
N LEU A 28 -3.11 11.60 -17.95
CA LEU A 28 -4.34 10.89 -17.60
C LEU A 28 -5.45 11.01 -18.65
N ASP A 29 -5.27 11.81 -19.72
CA ASP A 29 -6.32 12.04 -20.72
C ASP A 29 -6.77 10.75 -21.43
N GLY A 30 -5.89 9.76 -21.53
CA GLY A 30 -6.20 8.47 -22.15
C GLY A 30 -7.24 7.62 -21.40
N PHE A 31 -7.62 7.97 -20.17
CA PHE A 31 -8.57 7.19 -19.39
C PHE A 31 -10.04 7.46 -19.74
N THR A 32 -10.36 8.57 -20.40
CA THR A 32 -11.74 8.92 -20.76
C THR A 32 -11.79 9.90 -21.93
N HIS A 33 -12.86 9.85 -22.72
CA HIS A 33 -13.15 10.86 -23.73
C HIS A 33 -13.85 12.10 -23.16
N CYS A 34 -14.28 12.06 -21.90
CA CYS A 34 -14.94 13.16 -21.20
C CYS A 34 -13.98 13.79 -20.18
N ALA A 35 -13.40 14.94 -20.55
CA ALA A 35 -12.41 15.63 -19.71
C ALA A 35 -12.98 16.04 -18.34
N SER A 36 -14.22 16.53 -18.29
CA SER A 36 -14.86 16.94 -17.03
C SER A 36 -15.03 15.77 -16.06
N ALA A 37 -15.37 14.58 -16.56
CA ALA A 37 -15.50 13.40 -15.69
C ALA A 37 -14.17 12.99 -15.05
N LEU A 38 -13.04 13.22 -15.73
CA LEU A 38 -11.72 13.01 -15.16
C LEU A 38 -11.37 14.08 -14.13
N ASP A 39 -11.70 15.34 -14.40
CA ASP A 39 -11.48 16.45 -13.47
C ASP A 39 -12.30 16.26 -12.19
N ASP A 40 -13.58 15.87 -12.30
CA ASP A 40 -14.44 15.55 -11.18
C ASP A 40 -13.87 14.38 -10.37
N THR A 41 -13.47 13.30 -11.04
CA THR A 41 -12.84 12.14 -10.38
C THR A 41 -11.56 12.53 -9.62
N LEU A 42 -10.73 13.39 -10.20
CA LEU A 42 -9.49 13.85 -9.57
C LEU A 42 -9.77 14.80 -8.40
N ALA A 43 -10.78 15.65 -8.52
CA ALA A 43 -11.23 16.52 -7.44
C ALA A 43 -11.76 15.68 -6.26
N ASP A 44 -12.59 14.67 -6.53
CA ASP A 44 -13.10 13.75 -5.51
C ASP A 44 -11.95 13.04 -4.77
N LEU A 45 -10.94 12.55 -5.49
CA LEU A 45 -9.77 11.90 -4.87
C LEU A 45 -8.97 12.84 -3.97
N VAL A 46 -8.89 14.12 -4.33
CA VAL A 46 -8.22 15.14 -3.51
C VAL A 46 -9.05 15.49 -2.28
N ILE A 47 -10.37 15.65 -2.45
CA ILE A 47 -11.31 15.92 -1.35
C ILE A 47 -11.34 14.76 -0.35
N ASP A 48 -11.33 13.52 -0.84
CA ASP A 48 -11.26 12.29 -0.06
C ASP A 48 -9.92 12.12 0.70
N GLY A 49 -8.93 12.98 0.44
CA GLY A 49 -7.58 12.84 1.00
C GLY A 49 -6.83 11.60 0.50
N THR A 50 -7.22 11.07 -0.66
CA THR A 50 -6.55 9.93 -1.30
C THR A 50 -5.41 10.39 -2.21
N ALA A 51 -5.56 11.56 -2.84
CA ALA A 51 -4.55 12.17 -3.71
C ALA A 51 -4.20 13.60 -3.27
N GLU A 52 -2.96 14.00 -3.56
CA GLU A 52 -2.47 15.37 -3.45
C GLU A 52 -2.47 16.01 -4.82
N TYR A 53 -2.76 17.31 -4.88
CA TYR A 53 -2.62 18.11 -6.09
C TYR A 53 -1.62 19.25 -5.90
N ARG A 54 -0.79 19.48 -6.92
CA ARG A 54 0.10 20.65 -7.02
C ARG A 54 0.00 21.23 -8.42
N GLN A 55 -0.22 22.54 -8.53
CA GLN A 55 -0.44 23.24 -9.80
C GLN A 55 0.63 22.94 -10.87
N HIS A 56 1.90 22.81 -10.50
CA HIS A 56 2.99 22.59 -11.44
C HIS A 56 3.43 21.13 -11.59
N ALA A 57 2.90 20.21 -10.77
CA ALA A 57 3.31 18.80 -10.77
C ALA A 57 2.17 17.82 -11.09
N GLY A 58 0.91 18.25 -10.94
CA GLY A 58 -0.27 17.41 -11.14
C GLY A 58 -0.64 16.66 -9.87
N TYR A 59 -0.89 15.37 -9.99
CA TYR A 59 -1.53 14.53 -8.97
C TYR A 59 -0.64 13.41 -8.49
N ARG A 60 -0.76 13.01 -7.24
CA ARG A 60 -0.04 11.88 -6.65
C ARG A 60 -0.85 11.28 -5.51
N LEU A 61 -0.71 10.00 -5.23
CA LEU A 61 -1.28 9.43 -4.00
C LEU A 61 -0.67 10.06 -2.74
N VAL A 62 -1.54 10.36 -1.77
CA VAL A 62 -1.14 10.83 -0.43
C VAL A 62 -0.22 9.79 0.21
N GLY A 63 0.68 10.25 1.08
CA GLY A 63 1.47 9.37 1.94
C GLY A 63 2.96 9.56 1.80
N ASP A 64 3.72 8.70 2.47
CA ASP A 64 5.16 8.75 2.47
C ASP A 64 5.77 8.12 1.19
N ALA A 65 7.00 8.49 0.84
CA ALA A 65 7.72 7.92 -0.29
C ALA A 65 7.86 6.38 -0.19
N LEU A 66 8.18 5.86 1.00
CA LEU A 66 8.31 4.42 1.24
C LEU A 66 6.96 3.69 1.07
N ALA A 67 5.85 4.33 1.48
CA ALA A 67 4.50 3.80 1.28
C ALA A 67 4.11 3.75 -0.20
N ARG A 68 4.41 4.81 -0.96
CA ARG A 68 4.19 4.82 -2.41
C ARG A 68 5.05 3.79 -3.14
N ASP A 69 6.26 3.53 -2.69
CA ASP A 69 7.09 2.47 -3.26
C ASP A 69 6.52 1.07 -2.97
N ALA A 70 5.99 0.85 -1.76
CA ALA A 70 5.31 -0.40 -1.43
C ALA A 70 4.06 -0.60 -2.31
N LEU A 71 3.27 0.46 -2.51
CA LEU A 71 2.13 0.48 -3.41
C LEU A 71 2.52 0.15 -4.86
N ARG A 72 3.58 0.78 -5.37
CA ARG A 72 4.07 0.55 -6.73
C ARG A 72 4.49 -0.90 -6.94
N ARG A 73 5.22 -1.50 -5.98
CA ARG A 73 5.60 -2.93 -6.04
C ARG A 73 4.39 -3.84 -5.96
N LEU A 74 3.43 -3.52 -5.09
CA LEU A 74 2.16 -4.24 -4.99
C LEU A 74 1.41 -4.17 -6.33
N HIS A 75 1.39 -3.02 -6.99
CA HIS A 75 0.76 -2.84 -8.30
C HIS A 75 1.48 -3.60 -9.41
N ALA A 76 2.81 -3.64 -9.40
CA ALA A 76 3.62 -4.36 -10.39
C ALA A 76 3.36 -5.88 -10.40
N ASN A 77 2.98 -6.46 -9.25
CA ASN A 77 2.70 -7.89 -9.10
C ASN A 77 1.23 -8.12 -8.69
N PRO A 78 0.34 -8.48 -9.64
CA PRO A 78 -1.07 -8.74 -9.33
C PRO A 78 -1.32 -9.93 -8.38
N GLN A 79 -0.36 -10.85 -8.28
CA GLN A 79 -0.45 -12.04 -7.40
C GLN A 79 -0.16 -11.69 -5.93
N ASP A 80 0.54 -10.58 -5.68
CA ASP A 80 0.86 -10.17 -4.32
C ASP A 80 -0.38 -9.54 -3.68
N HIS A 81 -0.80 -10.03 -2.52
CA HIS A 81 -1.89 -9.40 -1.77
C HIS A 81 -1.39 -8.32 -0.80
N ARG A 82 -0.10 -8.35 -0.46
CA ARG A 82 0.55 -7.44 0.48
C ARG A 82 2.03 -7.28 0.15
N VAL A 83 2.52 -6.06 0.27
CA VAL A 83 3.96 -5.73 0.20
C VAL A 83 4.34 -4.96 1.47
N VAL A 84 5.50 -5.29 2.03
CA VAL A 84 6.10 -4.57 3.16
C VAL A 84 7.51 -4.15 2.77
N LEU A 85 7.84 -2.87 2.94
CA LEU A 85 9.17 -2.33 2.71
C LEU A 85 9.73 -1.74 4.00
N GLY A 86 10.98 -2.08 4.31
CA GLY A 86 11.71 -1.52 5.44
C GLY A 86 12.71 -0.46 5.02
N ALA A 87 12.84 0.59 5.82
CA ALA A 87 13.94 1.54 5.77
C ALA A 87 14.53 1.70 7.18
N ASP A 88 15.82 1.44 7.31
CA ASP A 88 16.56 1.67 8.55
C ASP A 88 16.82 3.17 8.73
N GLU A 89 16.44 3.72 9.88
CA GLU A 89 16.68 5.11 10.27
C GLU A 89 17.75 5.23 11.38
N GLY A 90 18.54 4.17 11.59
CA GLY A 90 19.63 4.12 12.55
C GLY A 90 19.13 4.27 13.99
N ALA A 91 19.61 5.30 14.70
CA ALA A 91 19.24 5.54 16.10
C ALA A 91 17.74 5.82 16.31
N LYS A 92 16.98 6.10 15.25
CA LYS A 92 15.52 6.31 15.32
C LYS A 92 14.72 5.01 15.17
N GLY A 93 15.38 3.88 14.92
CA GLY A 93 14.75 2.59 14.66
C GLY A 93 14.49 2.37 13.18
N MET A 94 13.41 1.66 12.86
CA MET A 94 13.09 1.24 11.49
C MET A 94 11.70 1.73 11.09
N ARG A 95 11.55 2.11 9.83
CA ARG A 95 10.23 2.37 9.24
C ARG A 95 9.82 1.22 8.36
N LEU A 96 8.59 0.78 8.56
CA LEU A 96 7.94 -0.22 7.74
C LEU A 96 6.78 0.41 6.99
N ALA A 97 6.87 0.45 5.66
CA ALA A 97 5.74 0.77 4.82
C ALA A 97 4.98 -0.49 4.45
N PHE A 98 3.66 -0.41 4.54
CA PHE A 98 2.74 -1.47 4.16
C PHE A 98 1.89 -1.01 3.00
N ALA A 99 1.68 -1.89 2.04
CA ALA A 99 0.66 -1.77 1.02
C ALA A 99 -0.11 -3.09 0.93
N GLN A 100 -1.44 -3.03 0.89
CA GLN A 100 -2.28 -4.24 0.88
C GLN A 100 -3.53 -4.05 0.02
N ARG A 101 -3.95 -5.15 -0.63
CA ARG A 101 -5.27 -5.28 -1.25
C ARG A 101 -6.24 -5.87 -0.24
N VAL A 102 -7.21 -5.08 0.19
CA VAL A 102 -8.27 -5.48 1.13
C VAL A 102 -9.56 -5.62 0.34
N PRO A 103 -10.19 -6.81 0.27
CA PRO A 103 -11.38 -7.03 -0.57
C PRO A 103 -12.54 -6.06 -0.34
N THR A 104 -12.70 -5.57 0.90
CA THR A 104 -13.81 -4.70 1.30
C THR A 104 -13.53 -3.21 1.19
N VAL A 105 -12.25 -2.81 1.20
CA VAL A 105 -11.82 -1.39 1.28
C VAL A 105 -11.06 -0.98 0.01
N GLY A 106 -10.54 -1.95 -0.74
CA GLY A 106 -9.66 -1.71 -1.87
C GLY A 106 -8.20 -1.63 -1.44
N LEU A 107 -7.48 -0.66 -2.00
CA LEU A 107 -6.03 -0.56 -1.90
C LEU A 107 -5.66 0.38 -0.74
N VAL A 108 -4.92 -0.14 0.24
CA VAL A 108 -4.56 0.60 1.46
C VAL A 108 -3.05 0.63 1.64
N HIS A 109 -2.54 1.72 2.20
CA HIS A 109 -1.14 1.84 2.57
C HIS A 109 -0.95 2.71 3.81
N TRP A 110 0.09 2.40 4.59
CA TRP A 110 0.46 3.15 5.77
C TRP A 110 1.94 2.95 6.10
N VAL A 111 2.48 3.78 7.01
CA VAL A 111 3.83 3.61 7.56
C VAL A 111 3.72 3.36 9.05
N MET A 112 4.49 2.38 9.53
CA MET A 112 4.70 2.10 10.93
C MET A 112 6.14 2.45 11.29
N HIS A 113 6.33 3.09 12.45
CA HIS A 113 7.65 3.33 13.01
C HIS A 113 7.89 2.30 14.11
N LEU A 114 8.93 1.50 13.95
CA LEU A 114 9.44 0.58 14.95
C LEU A 114 10.56 1.29 15.72
N PRO A 115 10.49 1.35 17.06
CA PRO A 115 11.56 1.92 17.85
C PRO A 115 12.86 1.10 17.69
N PRO A 116 14.02 1.71 17.96
CA PRO A 116 15.28 0.97 18.01
C PRO A 116 15.16 -0.15 19.06
N ILE A 117 15.74 -1.30 18.74
CA ILE A 117 15.80 -2.43 19.67
C ILE A 117 17.14 -2.33 20.38
N ASP A 118 17.11 -2.03 21.68
CA ASP A 118 18.32 -1.88 22.50
C ASP A 118 19.16 -3.17 22.59
N ASP A 119 18.52 -4.33 22.40
CA ASP A 119 19.15 -5.65 22.34
C ASP A 119 18.45 -6.53 21.29
N ALA A 120 19.04 -6.57 20.10
CA ALA A 120 18.52 -7.31 18.95
C ALA A 120 18.44 -8.82 19.20
N ASP A 121 19.37 -9.39 19.96
CA ASP A 121 19.42 -10.82 20.25
C ASP A 121 18.33 -11.20 21.26
N ALA A 122 18.15 -10.40 22.32
CA ALA A 122 17.06 -10.61 23.27
C ALA A 122 15.68 -10.41 22.62
N ALA A 123 15.53 -9.47 21.69
CA ALA A 123 14.29 -9.28 20.97
C ALA A 123 14.00 -10.42 19.98
N LEU A 124 15.02 -10.91 19.27
CA LEU A 124 14.89 -12.07 18.39
C LEU A 124 14.52 -13.32 19.19
N ALA A 125 15.17 -13.58 20.32
CA ALA A 125 14.84 -14.70 21.21
C ALA A 125 13.39 -14.64 21.71
N ARG A 126 12.90 -13.46 22.11
CA ARG A 126 11.49 -13.26 22.50
C ARG A 126 10.53 -13.50 21.33
N SER A 127 10.89 -13.02 20.13
CA SER A 127 10.08 -13.17 18.92
C SER A 127 9.94 -14.63 18.49
N LEU A 128 11.06 -15.37 18.52
CA LEU A 128 11.10 -16.80 18.20
C LEU A 128 10.31 -17.61 19.24
N GLY A 129 10.45 -17.29 20.53
CA GLY A 129 9.66 -17.92 21.59
C GLY A 129 8.15 -17.75 21.41
N VAL A 130 7.69 -16.57 20.98
CA VAL A 130 6.27 -16.33 20.68
C VAL A 130 5.80 -17.11 19.43
N MET A 131 6.59 -17.16 18.36
CA MET A 131 6.23 -17.95 17.17
C MET A 131 6.09 -19.45 17.47
N GLN A 132 6.91 -19.98 18.37
CA GLN A 132 6.86 -21.40 18.75
C GLN A 132 5.58 -21.75 19.52
N ILE A 133 5.10 -20.86 20.40
CA ILE A 133 3.82 -21.01 21.11
C ILE A 133 2.63 -21.10 20.14
N PHE A 134 2.64 -20.30 19.06
CA PHE A 134 1.58 -20.35 18.03
C PHE A 134 1.64 -21.59 17.13
N GLN A 135 2.81 -22.21 16.98
CA GLN A 135 2.97 -23.47 16.25
C GLN A 135 2.48 -24.66 17.09
N ASP A 136 2.80 -24.68 18.39
CA ASP A 136 2.36 -25.74 19.30
C ASP A 136 0.84 -25.69 19.57
N SER A 137 0.24 -24.48 19.51
CA SER A 137 -1.21 -24.30 19.63
C SER A 137 -2.01 -24.84 18.43
N LYS A 138 -1.34 -25.29 17.36
CA LYS A 138 -1.96 -25.82 16.14
C LYS A 138 -1.82 -27.35 16.01
N ALA A 139 -1.17 -28.01 16.97
CA ALA A 139 -1.17 -29.46 17.04
C ALA A 139 -2.59 -29.94 17.41
N PRO A 140 -3.24 -30.81 16.60
CA PRO A 140 -4.49 -31.43 17.01
C PRO A 140 -4.25 -32.26 18.28
N PRO A 141 -5.21 -32.33 19.22
CA PRO A 141 -5.06 -33.19 20.38
C PRO A 141 -4.87 -34.61 19.88
N GLU A 142 -3.73 -35.21 20.21
CA GLU A 142 -3.49 -36.63 19.97
C GLU A 142 -4.66 -37.41 20.55
N ALA A 143 -5.37 -38.13 19.68
CA ALA A 143 -6.43 -39.04 20.07
C ALA A 143 -5.80 -40.10 20.99
N SER A 144 -5.99 -39.94 22.30
CA SER A 144 -5.71 -41.01 23.25
C SER A 144 -6.65 -42.17 22.94
N ALA A 145 -6.05 -43.26 22.45
CA ALA A 145 -6.66 -44.58 22.38
C ALA A 145 -6.28 -45.39 23.63
#